data_AF-A0A1S8X712-F1
#
_entry.id   AF-A0A1S8X712-F1
#
_cell.length_a   1.000
_cell.length_b   1.000
_cell.length_c   1.000
_cell.angle_alpha   90.00
_cell.angle_beta   90.00
_cell.angle_gamma   90.00
#
_symmetry.space_group_name_H-M   'P 1'
#
loop_
_entity.id
_entity.type
_entity.pdbx_description
1 polymer ?
#
loop_
_entity_poly.entity_id
_entity_poly.type
_entity_poly.pdbx_seq_one_letter_code
_entity_poly.pdbx_strand_id
1 'polypeptide(L)'
;ALRDRIRIVTIFWVNDVLAKGRLLPPYEILHLPSPFSSDITFSFIKSQIISLTGFEGKDRLKVEFLIRQLGASFTDYLEPSNTLLVCKAPEGKKYEMAQLWNIPCVNIRWLQDIYFGDLTALALDLPHKYLSFEPADVTTALERCTPRVQELM
;
A
#
# COMPACT_ATOMS: atom_id res chain seq x y z
N ALA A 1 -19.38 16.60 7.24
CA ALA A 1 -18.01 16.54 6.68
C ALA A 1 -18.01 16.58 5.15
N LEU A 2 -18.38 15.50 4.43
CA LEU A 2 -18.40 15.49 2.95
C LEU A 2 -19.37 16.53 2.33
N ARG A 3 -20.44 16.91 3.04
CA ARG A 3 -21.38 17.97 2.63
C ARG A 3 -20.88 19.40 2.89
N ASP A 4 -19.87 19.57 3.74
CA ASP A 4 -19.50 20.88 4.29
C ASP A 4 -18.16 21.41 3.74
N ARG A 5 -17.61 20.75 2.69
CA ARG A 5 -16.24 20.97 2.17
C ARG A 5 -15.14 20.86 3.24
N ILE A 6 -15.40 20.15 4.33
CA ILE A 6 -14.40 19.90 5.38
C ILE A 6 -13.54 18.73 4.93
N ARG A 7 -12.24 18.98 4.81
CA ARG A 7 -11.25 17.97 4.41
C ARG A 7 -10.86 17.11 5.62
N ILE A 8 -11.10 15.81 5.52
CA ILE A 8 -10.71 14.84 6.54
C ILE A 8 -9.29 14.38 6.21
N VAL A 9 -8.38 14.56 7.16
CA VAL A 9 -6.97 14.16 7.05
C VAL A 9 -6.53 13.43 8.30
N THR A 10 -5.50 12.61 8.16
CA THR A 10 -4.83 11.99 9.30
C THR A 10 -3.72 12.89 9.83
N ILE A 11 -3.15 12.49 10.97
CA ILE A 11 -1.96 13.12 11.54
C ILE A 11 -0.73 13.03 10.61
N PHE A 12 -0.66 12.05 9.71
CA PHE A 12 0.47 11.92 8.78
C PHE A 12 0.58 13.14 7.88
N TRP A 13 -0.54 13.67 7.39
CA TRP A 13 -0.55 14.88 6.57
C TRP A 13 -0.07 16.10 7.34
N VAL A 14 -0.53 16.25 8.58
CA VAL A 14 -0.12 17.36 9.45
C VAL A 14 1.39 17.31 9.68
N ASN A 15 1.93 16.13 10.00
CA ASN A 15 3.36 15.92 10.18
C ASN A 15 4.15 16.26 8.92
N ASP A 16 3.65 15.89 7.74
CA ASP A 16 4.29 16.18 6.45
C ASP A 16 4.29 17.69 6.14
N VAL A 17 3.17 18.38 6.38
CA VAL A 17 3.06 19.84 6.23
C VAL A 17 4.02 20.56 7.17
N LEU A 18 4.09 20.14 8.43
CA LEU A 18 5.00 20.70 9.43
C LEU A 18 6.47 20.46 9.05
N ALA A 19 6.82 19.24 8.64
CA ALA A 19 8.19 18.90 8.24
C ALA A 19 8.63 19.65 6.98
N LYS A 20 7.71 19.91 6.04
CA LYS A 20 8.01 20.64 4.79
C LYS A 20 7.91 22.15 4.95
N GLY A 21 7.32 22.65 6.04
CA GLY A 21 7.07 24.07 6.28
C GLY A 21 6.12 24.71 5.25
N ARG A 22 5.34 23.91 4.51
CA ARG A 22 4.41 24.39 3.48
C ARG A 22 3.11 23.60 3.48
N LEU A 23 2.01 24.32 3.32
CA LEU A 23 0.67 23.73 3.20
C LEU A 23 0.51 23.10 1.81
N LEU A 24 0.66 21.78 1.73
CA LEU A 24 0.40 21.00 0.53
C LEU A 24 -0.93 20.25 0.67
N PRO A 25 -1.65 19.95 -0.43
CA PRO A 25 -2.82 19.08 -0.36
C PRO A 25 -2.44 17.67 0.13
N PRO A 26 -3.38 16.88 0.69
CA PRO A 26 -3.11 15.50 1.06
C PRO A 26 -3.00 14.61 -0.19
N TYR A 27 -1.78 14.39 -0.68
CA TYR A 27 -1.50 13.57 -1.87
C TYR A 27 -1.04 12.12 -1.56
N GLU A 28 -0.74 11.77 -0.31
CA GLU A 28 -0.36 10.40 0.07
C GLU A 28 -1.57 9.61 0.59
N ILE A 29 -1.55 8.29 0.44
CA ILE A 29 -2.60 7.40 1.00
C ILE A 29 -2.82 7.69 2.47
N LEU A 30 -1.71 7.73 3.20
CA LEU A 30 -1.73 7.84 4.65
C LEU A 30 -2.26 9.18 5.11
N HIS A 31 -2.35 10.19 4.24
CA HIS A 31 -2.98 11.47 4.56
C HIS A 31 -4.50 11.35 4.67
N LEU A 32 -5.10 10.33 4.09
CA LEU A 32 -6.54 10.10 4.10
C LEU A 32 -6.90 9.06 5.18
N PRO A 33 -8.10 9.15 5.79
CA PRO A 33 -8.54 8.16 6.75
C PRO A 33 -8.68 6.78 6.08
N SER A 34 -8.25 5.73 6.80
CA SER A 34 -8.39 4.36 6.33
C SER A 34 -9.86 3.96 6.24
N PRO A 35 -10.31 3.37 5.13
CA PRO A 35 -11.62 2.73 5.06
C PRO A 35 -11.67 1.40 5.82
N PHE A 36 -10.51 0.89 6.27
CA PHE A 36 -10.39 -0.37 7.00
C PHE A 36 -10.46 -0.14 8.50
N SER A 37 -11.28 -0.96 9.16
CA SER A 37 -11.32 -1.15 10.61
C SER A 37 -11.37 -2.65 10.90
N SER A 38 -11.19 -3.04 12.17
CA SER A 38 -11.28 -4.45 12.59
C SER A 38 -12.51 -5.18 12.06
N ASP A 39 -13.61 -4.45 11.89
CA ASP A 39 -14.93 -4.99 11.54
C ASP A 39 -15.21 -4.95 10.04
N ILE A 40 -14.44 -4.16 9.27
CA ILE A 40 -14.67 -3.89 7.83
C ILE A 40 -13.60 -4.56 6.95
N THR A 41 -12.48 -5.02 7.52
CA THR A 41 -11.44 -5.71 6.75
C THR A 41 -11.91 -7.06 6.19
N PHE A 42 -11.65 -7.27 4.89
CA PHE A 42 -11.90 -8.53 4.19
C PHE A 42 -11.17 -9.71 4.83
N SER A 43 -11.89 -10.81 5.06
CA SER A 43 -11.32 -12.05 5.64
C SER A 43 -10.07 -12.53 4.89
N PHE A 44 -10.08 -12.42 3.56
CA PHE A 44 -8.94 -12.76 2.70
C PHE A 44 -7.67 -11.98 3.05
N ILE A 45 -7.78 -10.69 3.41
CA ILE A 45 -6.64 -9.86 3.79
C ILE A 45 -6.13 -10.24 5.18
N LYS A 46 -7.03 -10.57 6.12
CA LYS A 46 -6.66 -11.01 7.47
C LYS A 46 -5.82 -12.29 7.45
N SER A 47 -6.05 -13.18 6.47
CA SER A 47 -5.27 -14.41 6.31
C SER A 47 -3.93 -14.21 5.61
N GLN A 48 -3.61 -13.01 5.10
CA GLN A 48 -2.33 -12.78 4.43
C GLN A 48 -1.20 -12.57 5.44
N ILE A 49 -0.05 -13.20 5.17
CA ILE A 49 1.21 -13.00 5.87
C ILE A 49 2.21 -12.46 4.86
N ILE A 50 2.46 -11.15 4.94
CA ILE A 50 3.15 -10.38 3.91
C ILE A 50 4.55 -10.01 4.37
N SER A 51 5.55 -10.22 3.50
CA SER A 51 6.90 -9.68 3.68
C SER A 51 7.21 -8.57 2.67
N LEU A 52 8.27 -7.80 2.94
CA LEU A 52 8.70 -6.65 2.16
C LEU A 52 10.17 -6.77 1.68
N THR A 53 10.43 -6.36 0.44
CA THR A 53 11.80 -6.24 -0.12
C THR A 53 11.94 -5.01 -1.02
N GLY A 54 13.15 -4.44 -1.05
CA GLY A 54 13.50 -3.27 -1.88
C GLY A 54 13.04 -1.91 -1.34
N PHE A 55 12.37 -1.84 -0.17
CA PHE A 55 11.98 -0.58 0.48
C PHE A 55 12.93 -0.23 1.63
N GLU A 56 13.28 1.05 1.75
CA GLU A 56 14.22 1.56 2.76
C GLU A 56 13.66 2.75 3.53
N GLY A 57 14.23 3.02 4.70
CA GLY A 57 13.94 4.20 5.51
C GLY A 57 12.44 4.44 5.77
N LYS A 58 11.98 5.66 5.47
CA LYS A 58 10.58 6.06 5.69
C LYS A 58 9.60 5.31 4.80
N ASP A 59 9.97 4.98 3.56
CA ASP A 59 9.06 4.28 2.64
C ASP A 59 8.75 2.88 3.16
N ARG A 60 9.76 2.16 3.66
CA ARG A 60 9.57 0.86 4.30
C ARG A 60 8.55 0.93 5.45
N LEU A 61 8.70 1.91 6.34
CA LEU A 61 7.79 2.10 7.47
C LEU A 61 6.36 2.42 7.01
N LYS A 62 6.20 3.21 5.94
CA LYS A 62 4.89 3.51 5.34
C LYS A 62 4.22 2.26 4.78
N VAL A 63 4.97 1.43 4.04
CA VAL A 63 4.43 0.21 3.45
C VAL A 63 4.08 -0.82 4.53
N GLU A 64 4.92 -0.99 5.55
CA GLU A 64 4.60 -1.83 6.70
C GLU A 64 3.33 -1.35 7.41
N PHE A 65 3.21 -0.04 7.64
CA PHE A 65 2.02 0.53 8.26
C PHE A 65 0.78 0.26 7.41
N LEU A 66 0.85 0.42 6.08
CA LEU A 66 -0.26 0.10 5.17
C LEU A 66 -0.69 -1.37 5.28
N ILE A 67 0.24 -2.32 5.27
CA ILE A 67 -0.06 -3.76 5.42
C ILE A 67 -0.85 -4.02 6.70
N ARG A 68 -0.37 -3.47 7.83
CA ARG A 68 -1.02 -3.62 9.13
C ARG A 68 -2.37 -2.93 9.18
N GLN A 69 -2.51 -1.76 8.57
CA GLN A 69 -3.77 -1.01 8.49
C GLN A 69 -4.83 -1.74 7.65
N LEU A 70 -4.42 -2.41 6.57
CA LEU A 70 -5.32 -3.27 5.81
C LEU A 70 -5.79 -4.48 6.64
N GLY A 71 -5.06 -4.84 7.70
CA GLY A 71 -5.37 -5.94 8.61
C GLY A 71 -4.64 -7.24 8.28
N ALA A 72 -3.63 -7.19 7.41
CA ALA A 72 -2.74 -8.32 7.12
C ALA A 72 -1.61 -8.41 8.16
N SER A 73 -1.04 -9.61 8.30
CA SER A 73 0.14 -9.83 9.15
C SER A 73 1.40 -9.46 8.39
N PHE A 74 2.31 -8.72 9.02
CA PHE A 74 3.60 -8.37 8.44
C PHE A 74 4.73 -9.17 9.09
N THR A 75 5.65 -9.70 8.27
CA THR A 75 6.90 -10.31 8.73
C THR A 75 8.11 -9.68 8.05
N ASP A 76 9.15 -9.38 8.84
CA ASP A 76 10.38 -8.86 8.26
C ASP A 76 11.09 -9.93 7.42
N TYR A 77 11.15 -11.16 7.91
CA TYR A 77 11.74 -12.27 7.17
C TYR A 77 10.73 -12.88 6.20
N LEU A 78 11.26 -13.46 5.11
CA LEU A 78 10.48 -14.28 4.21
C LEU A 78 10.65 -15.75 4.62
N GLU A 79 9.53 -16.41 4.84
CA GLU A 79 9.40 -17.82 5.19
C GLU A 79 8.45 -18.50 4.20
N PRO A 80 8.50 -19.84 4.05
CA PRO A 80 7.54 -20.57 3.21
C PRO A 80 6.07 -20.44 3.65
N SER A 81 5.84 -20.02 4.90
CA SER A 81 4.50 -19.72 5.46
C SER A 81 3.93 -18.38 4.96
N ASN A 82 4.77 -17.50 4.40
CA ASN A 82 4.32 -16.24 3.84
C ASN A 82 3.42 -16.49 2.62
N THR A 83 2.35 -15.71 2.55
CA THR A 83 1.37 -15.83 1.47
C THR A 83 1.70 -14.92 0.30
N LEU A 84 2.45 -13.85 0.52
CA LEU A 84 2.74 -12.83 -0.49
C LEU A 84 4.00 -12.02 -0.14
N LEU A 85 4.75 -11.63 -1.16
CA LEU A 85 5.90 -10.73 -1.06
C LEU A 85 5.59 -9.43 -1.81
N VAL A 86 5.58 -8.29 -1.11
CA VAL A 86 5.57 -6.99 -1.80
C VAL A 86 7.00 -6.55 -2.07
N CYS A 87 7.31 -6.30 -3.33
CA CYS A 87 8.64 -5.97 -3.81
C CYS A 87 8.63 -4.67 -4.60
N LYS A 88 9.67 -3.85 -4.39
CA LYS A 88 9.87 -2.61 -5.15
C LYS A 88 10.37 -2.89 -6.57
N ALA A 89 11.25 -3.88 -6.70
CA ALA A 89 11.81 -4.34 -7.95
C ALA A 89 12.03 -5.87 -7.87
N PRO A 90 12.12 -6.58 -9.01
CA PRO A 90 12.22 -8.04 -9.06
C PRO A 90 13.66 -8.49 -8.81
N GLU A 91 14.22 -8.08 -7.67
CA GLU A 91 15.63 -8.31 -7.34
C GLU A 91 15.84 -8.63 -5.85
N GLY A 92 16.99 -9.24 -5.58
CA GLY A 92 17.46 -9.56 -4.23
C GLY A 92 17.01 -10.91 -3.70
N LYS A 93 17.66 -11.34 -2.61
CA LYS A 93 17.52 -12.70 -2.04
C LYS A 93 16.08 -13.09 -1.70
N LYS A 94 15.27 -12.16 -1.17
CA LYS A 94 13.88 -12.46 -0.84
C LYS A 94 13.05 -12.72 -2.11
N TYR A 95 13.28 -11.98 -3.19
CA TYR A 95 12.57 -12.20 -4.44
C TYR A 95 12.93 -13.57 -5.05
N GLU A 96 14.23 -13.91 -5.08
CA GLU A 96 14.69 -15.22 -5.54
C GLU A 96 14.09 -16.37 -4.72
N MET A 97 14.08 -16.26 -3.39
CA MET A 97 13.47 -17.28 -2.53
C MET A 97 11.95 -17.36 -2.70
N ALA A 98 11.26 -16.23 -2.85
CA ALA A 98 9.82 -16.21 -3.12
C ALA A 98 9.48 -16.94 -4.42
N GLN A 99 10.27 -16.74 -5.48
CA GLN A 99 10.12 -17.48 -6.74
C GLN A 99 10.31 -19.00 -6.53
N LEU A 100 11.33 -19.41 -5.78
CA LEU A 100 11.58 -20.82 -5.47
C LEU A 100 10.44 -21.46 -4.66
N TRP A 101 9.82 -20.70 -3.75
CA TRP A 101 8.71 -21.16 -2.92
C TRP A 101 7.34 -20.97 -3.58
N ASN A 102 7.29 -20.48 -4.82
CA ASN A 102 6.06 -20.10 -5.52
C ASN A 102 5.18 -19.11 -4.73
N ILE A 103 5.81 -18.21 -3.97
CA ILE A 103 5.13 -17.13 -3.27
C ILE A 103 4.92 -15.98 -4.28
N PRO A 104 3.70 -15.46 -4.45
CA PRO A 104 3.43 -14.37 -5.38
C PRO A 104 4.19 -13.10 -4.97
N CYS A 105 4.93 -12.55 -5.93
CA CYS A 105 5.65 -11.28 -5.82
C CYS A 105 4.84 -10.18 -6.48
N VAL A 106 4.39 -9.19 -5.70
CA VAL A 106 3.59 -8.06 -6.21
C VAL A 106 4.26 -6.72 -5.95
N ASN A 107 3.95 -5.71 -6.77
CA ASN A 107 4.35 -4.34 -6.55
C ASN A 107 3.48 -3.63 -5.49
N ILE A 108 3.87 -2.41 -5.12
CA ILE A 108 3.15 -1.60 -4.11
C ILE A 108 1.72 -1.25 -4.53
N ARG A 109 1.44 -1.19 -5.84
CA ARG A 109 0.13 -0.85 -6.40
C ARG A 109 -0.97 -1.81 -5.93
N TRP A 110 -0.64 -3.07 -5.66
CA TRP A 110 -1.58 -4.03 -5.07
C TRP A 110 -2.14 -3.54 -3.74
N LEU A 111 -1.28 -3.09 -2.81
CA LEU A 111 -1.71 -2.52 -1.53
C LEU A 111 -2.52 -1.23 -1.72
N GLN A 112 -2.13 -0.40 -2.68
CA GLN A 112 -2.80 0.87 -2.99
C GLN A 112 -4.22 0.64 -3.51
N ASP A 113 -4.37 -0.25 -4.51
CA ASP A 113 -5.66 -0.53 -5.13
C ASP A 113 -6.61 -1.18 -4.09
N ILE A 114 -6.13 -2.08 -3.22
CA ILE A 114 -6.92 -2.58 -2.07
C ILE A 114 -7.32 -1.44 -1.15
N TYR A 115 -6.39 -0.54 -0.81
CA TYR A 115 -6.67 0.57 0.10
C TYR A 115 -7.82 1.45 -0.41
N PHE A 116 -7.88 1.67 -1.73
CA PHE A 116 -8.96 2.43 -2.36
C PHE A 116 -10.25 1.63 -2.63
N GLY A 117 -10.30 0.36 -2.23
CA GLY A 117 -11.47 -0.50 -2.37
C GLY A 117 -11.60 -1.20 -3.73
N ASP A 118 -10.53 -1.28 -4.51
CA ASP A 118 -10.51 -2.10 -5.73
C ASP A 118 -10.40 -3.58 -5.36
N LEU A 119 -11.55 -4.26 -5.34
CA LEU A 119 -11.65 -5.68 -4.99
C LEU A 119 -11.01 -6.60 -6.04
N THR A 120 -10.67 -6.11 -7.23
CA THR A 120 -9.95 -6.92 -8.23
C THR A 120 -8.56 -7.33 -7.75
N ALA A 121 -7.98 -6.58 -6.81
CA ALA A 121 -6.73 -6.94 -6.14
C ALA A 121 -6.86 -8.19 -5.25
N LEU A 122 -8.06 -8.59 -4.86
CA LEU A 122 -8.32 -9.77 -4.02
C LEU A 122 -8.57 -11.04 -4.85
N ALA A 123 -8.48 -10.96 -6.19
CA ALA A 123 -8.67 -12.11 -7.06
C ALA A 123 -7.55 -13.15 -6.87
N LEU A 124 -7.90 -14.44 -7.08
CA LEU A 124 -6.94 -15.54 -7.05
C LEU A 124 -5.90 -15.40 -8.17
N ASP A 125 -6.35 -15.03 -9.37
CA ASP A 125 -5.47 -14.70 -10.49
C ASP A 125 -5.10 -13.22 -10.43
N LEU A 126 -3.87 -12.94 -10.02
CA LEU A 126 -3.36 -11.58 -9.90
C LEU A 126 -3.23 -10.92 -11.28
N PRO A 127 -3.86 -9.76 -11.50
CA PRO A 127 -3.68 -8.98 -12.71
C PRO A 127 -2.21 -8.65 -13.00
N HIS A 128 -1.83 -8.66 -14.28
CA HIS A 128 -0.45 -8.34 -14.73
C HIS A 128 0.07 -6.98 -14.20
N LYS A 129 -0.83 -6.01 -13.97
CA LYS A 129 -0.47 -4.70 -13.39
C LYS A 129 0.20 -4.77 -12.01
N TYR A 130 0.02 -5.87 -11.27
CA TYR A 130 0.67 -6.08 -9.97
C TYR A 130 1.98 -6.86 -10.07
N LEU A 131 2.21 -7.53 -11.20
CA LEU A 131 3.39 -8.33 -11.48
C LEU A 131 4.42 -7.57 -12.32
N SER A 132 4.06 -6.41 -12.85
CA SER A 132 4.97 -5.50 -13.57
C SER A 132 5.68 -4.55 -12.61
N PHE A 133 6.99 -4.38 -12.76
CA PHE A 133 7.83 -3.56 -11.89
C PHE A 133 8.44 -2.38 -12.64
N GLU A 134 7.60 -1.60 -13.32
CA GLU A 134 8.04 -0.40 -14.01
C GLU A 134 8.50 0.67 -13.00
N PRO A 135 9.58 1.44 -13.30
CA PRO A 135 10.13 2.43 -12.36
C PRO A 135 9.16 3.55 -11.99
N ALA A 136 8.07 3.75 -12.74
CA ALA A 136 7.02 4.71 -12.42
C ALA A 136 6.05 4.23 -11.32
N ASP A 137 5.84 2.91 -11.18
CA ASP A 137 4.96 2.32 -10.17
C ASP A 137 5.63 2.20 -8.79
N VAL A 138 6.91 2.56 -8.72
CA VAL A 138 7.79 2.45 -7.54
C VAL A 138 7.50 3.52 -6.48
N THR A 139 6.83 4.61 -6.85
CA THR A 139 6.57 5.71 -5.93
C THR A 139 5.43 5.35 -4.98
N THR A 140 5.73 5.27 -3.68
CA THR A 140 4.76 5.35 -2.57
C THR A 140 3.91 6.63 -2.65
N ALA A 141 4.37 7.63 -3.41
CA ALA A 141 3.56 8.75 -3.83
C ALA A 141 2.50 8.27 -4.82
N LEU A 142 1.26 8.16 -4.35
CA LEU A 142 0.12 8.11 -5.24
C LEU A 142 -0.12 9.48 -5.84
N GLU A 143 0.61 9.76 -6.92
CA GLU A 143 0.30 10.84 -7.85
C GLU A 143 -0.91 10.49 -8.73
N ARG A 144 -1.83 9.65 -8.25
CA ARG A 144 -3.14 9.52 -8.89
C ARG A 144 -3.98 10.72 -8.48
N CYS A 145 -3.68 11.84 -9.14
CA CYS A 145 -4.69 12.80 -9.57
C CYS A 145 -5.78 12.05 -10.35
N THR A 146 -6.58 11.25 -9.65
CA THR A 146 -7.89 10.89 -10.19
C THR A 146 -8.68 12.20 -10.21
N PRO A 147 -9.38 12.52 -11.31
CA PRO A 147 -10.22 13.72 -11.40
C PRO A 147 -11.16 13.85 -10.19
N ARG A 148 -11.54 12.71 -9.60
CA ARG A 148 -12.36 12.58 -8.41
C ARG A 148 -11.76 13.19 -7.12
N VAL A 149 -10.43 13.26 -7.00
CA VAL A 149 -9.75 13.94 -5.89
C VAL A 149 -9.65 15.46 -6.15
N GLN A 150 -9.61 15.90 -7.41
CA GLN A 150 -9.74 17.31 -7.79
C GLN A 150 -11.17 17.83 -7.63
N GLU A 151 -12.19 17.01 -7.86
CA GLU A 151 -13.59 17.37 -7.58
C GLU A 151 -13.90 17.50 -6.06
N LEU A 152 -13.01 16.99 -5.21
CA LEU A 152 -13.04 17.18 -3.74
C LEU A 152 -12.10 18.32 -3.27
N MET A 153 -11.56 19.12 -4.20
CA MET A 153 -10.90 20.40 -3.93
C MET A 153 -11.89 21.57 -4.05
#